data_AF-A0A7D9KH83-F1
#
_entry.id   AF-A0A7D9KH83-F1
#
_cell.length_a   1.000
_cell.length_b   1.000
_cell.length_c   1.000
_cell.angle_alpha   90.00
_cell.angle_beta   90.00
_cell.angle_gamma   90.00
#
_symmetry.space_group_name_H-M   'P 1'
#
loop_
_entity.id
_entity.type
_entity.pdbx_description
1 polymer ?
#
loop_
_entity_poly.entity_id
_entity_poly.type
_entity_poly.pdbx_seq_one_letter_code
_entity_poly.pdbx_strand_id
1 'polypeptide(L)'
;KLDLTVNFVGELTSIKSLEVNHHLQQLFLTGNPCTQFTGYREYVITTLPQLKTLDGKEIEKSERILAKQDYANIVKSIVDQENAYRENI
;
A
#
# COMPACT_ATOMS: atom_id res chain seq x y z
N LYS A 1 -7.74 10.06 -9.13
CA LYS A 1 -6.27 9.96 -8.96
C LYS A 1 -5.92 10.64 -7.64
N LEU A 2 -5.02 10.06 -6.86
CA LEU A 2 -4.42 10.70 -5.68
C LEU A 2 -2.90 10.59 -5.80
N ASP A 3 -2.21 11.71 -5.56
CA ASP A 3 -0.76 11.80 -5.67
C ASP A 3 -0.20 12.26 -4.33
N LEU A 4 0.60 11.39 -3.71
CA LEU A 4 1.26 11.61 -2.43
C LEU A 4 2.78 11.42 -2.58
N THR A 5 3.33 11.56 -3.79
CA THR A 5 4.77 11.43 -4.03
C THR A 5 5.60 12.36 -3.15
N VAL A 6 6.70 11.84 -2.58
CA VAL A 6 7.63 12.54 -1.67
C VAL A 6 6.89 13.19 -0.48
N ASN A 7 6.16 12.36 0.27
CA ASN A 7 5.56 12.73 1.56
C ASN A 7 6.16 11.88 2.70
N PHE A 8 5.63 12.05 3.91
CA PHE A 8 6.08 11.36 5.12
C PHE A 8 5.10 10.27 5.57
N VAL A 9 4.53 9.50 4.64
CA VAL A 9 3.67 8.37 4.98
C VAL A 9 4.53 7.21 5.47
N GLY A 10 4.63 7.07 6.80
CA GLY A 10 5.25 5.94 7.48
C GLY A 10 4.25 4.89 7.97
N GLU A 11 3.00 5.29 8.21
CA GLU A 11 1.90 4.39 8.58
C GLU A 11 1.14 3.99 7.30
N LEU A 12 1.60 2.94 6.64
CA LEU A 12 0.96 2.37 5.45
C LEU A 12 -0.47 1.91 5.74
N THR A 13 -0.77 1.39 6.93
CA THR A 13 -2.09 0.93 7.34
C THR A 13 -3.16 2.02 7.26
N SER A 14 -2.76 3.29 7.34
CA SER A 14 -3.66 4.45 7.16
C SER A 14 -4.32 4.49 5.77
N ILE A 15 -3.71 3.89 4.74
CA ILE A 15 -4.27 3.86 3.37
C ILE A 15 -5.61 3.12 3.30
N LYS A 16 -5.94 2.28 4.29
CA LYS A 16 -7.26 1.64 4.40
C LYS A 16 -8.40 2.66 4.47
N SER A 17 -8.16 3.85 5.03
CA SER A 17 -9.14 4.95 5.01
C SER A 17 -9.58 5.35 3.60
N LEU A 18 -8.78 5.04 2.57
CA LEU A 18 -9.08 5.33 1.18
C LEU A 18 -10.06 4.32 0.54
N GLU A 19 -10.39 3.20 1.20
CA GLU A 19 -11.25 2.13 0.67
C GLU A 19 -12.61 2.65 0.18
N VAL A 20 -13.17 3.65 0.87
CA VAL A 20 -14.47 4.28 0.54
C VAL A 20 -14.44 5.09 -0.75
N ASN A 21 -13.27 5.42 -1.29
CA ASN A 21 -13.13 6.20 -2.51
C ASN A 21 -13.23 5.29 -3.74
N HIS A 22 -14.45 4.89 -4.11
CA HIS A 22 -14.69 3.92 -5.20
C HIS A 22 -14.18 4.36 -6.58
N HIS A 23 -14.00 5.68 -6.80
CA HIS A 23 -13.46 6.23 -8.05
C HIS A 23 -11.93 6.43 -8.02
N LEU A 24 -11.26 6.09 -6.92
CA LEU A 24 -9.81 6.15 -6.82
C LEU A 24 -9.19 5.01 -7.63
N GLN A 25 -8.73 5.31 -8.84
CA GLN A 25 -8.12 4.32 -9.74
C GLN A 25 -6.59 4.38 -9.80
N GLN A 26 -5.99 5.46 -9.31
CA GLN A 26 -4.55 5.70 -9.42
C GLN A 26 -4.03 6.31 -8.12
N LEU A 27 -2.98 5.70 -7.57
CA LEU A 27 -2.30 6.15 -6.35
C LEU A 27 -0.79 6.22 -6.59
N PHE A 28 -0.17 7.29 -6.13
CA PHE A 28 1.28 7.48 -6.14
C PHE A 28 1.76 7.71 -4.70
N LEU A 29 2.63 6.85 -4.21
CA LEU A 29 3.28 6.92 -2.89
C LEU A 29 4.81 6.91 -3.02
N THR A 30 5.35 6.88 -4.24
CA THR A 30 6.80 6.92 -4.52
C THR A 30 7.48 8.00 -3.68
N GLY A 31 8.57 7.64 -2.98
CA GLY A 31 9.31 8.57 -2.13
C GLY A 31 8.76 8.72 -0.71
N ASN A 32 7.75 7.93 -0.31
CA ASN A 32 7.35 7.80 1.08
C ASN A 32 8.11 6.65 1.78
N PRO A 33 8.39 6.75 3.09
CA PRO A 33 9.02 5.67 3.86
C PRO A 33 8.33 4.31 3.71
N CYS A 34 7.00 4.30 3.65
CA CYS A 34 6.22 3.07 3.50
C CYS A 34 6.52 2.27 2.22
N THR A 35 7.08 2.91 1.18
CA THR A 35 7.45 2.22 -0.07
C THR A 35 8.63 1.27 0.09
N GLN A 36 9.37 1.38 1.20
CA GLN A 36 10.47 0.48 1.54
C GLN A 36 10.01 -0.79 2.27
N PHE A 37 8.74 -0.86 2.68
CA PHE A 37 8.24 -2.01 3.43
C PHE A 37 8.12 -3.26 2.54
N THR A 38 8.58 -4.39 3.07
CA THR A 38 8.37 -5.69 2.44
C THR A 38 6.87 -5.98 2.42
N GLY A 39 6.32 -6.27 1.23
CA GLY A 39 4.88 -6.47 1.03
C GLY A 39 4.08 -5.18 0.79
N TYR A 40 4.73 -4.02 0.65
CA TYR A 40 4.09 -2.71 0.43
C TYR A 40 3.04 -2.77 -0.69
N ARG A 41 3.43 -3.29 -1.86
CA ARG A 41 2.56 -3.30 -3.04
C ARG A 41 1.39 -4.25 -2.84
N GLU A 42 1.67 -5.46 -2.41
CA GLU A 42 0.69 -6.51 -2.14
C GLU A 42 -0.34 -6.07 -1.09
N TYR A 43 0.12 -5.35 -0.07
CA TYR A 43 -0.74 -4.73 0.93
C TYR A 43 -1.68 -3.70 0.29
N VAL A 44 -1.13 -2.72 -0.44
CA VAL A 44 -1.90 -1.63 -1.04
C VAL A 44 -2.93 -2.14 -2.04
N ILE A 45 -2.53 -3.02 -2.96
CA ILE A 45 -3.45 -3.54 -3.98
C ILE A 45 -4.57 -4.37 -3.33
N THR A 46 -4.27 -5.13 -2.28
CA THR A 46 -5.29 -5.96 -1.62
C THR A 46 -6.23 -5.11 -0.78
N THR A 47 -5.72 -4.07 -0.12
CA THR A 47 -6.50 -3.11 0.68
C THR A 47 -7.38 -2.22 -0.18
N LEU A 48 -6.90 -1.83 -1.36
CA LEU A 48 -7.60 -0.92 -2.28
C LEU A 48 -7.93 -1.64 -3.60
N PRO A 49 -8.97 -2.51 -3.61
CA PRO A 49 -9.34 -3.31 -4.77
C PRO A 49 -9.76 -2.48 -6.00
N GLN A 50 -10.16 -1.23 -5.81
CA GLN A 50 -10.56 -0.32 -6.88
C GLN A 50 -9.39 0.26 -7.69
N LEU A 51 -8.15 0.18 -7.19
CA LEU A 51 -6.98 0.73 -7.88
C LEU A 51 -6.70 -0.04 -9.19
N LYS A 52 -6.34 0.70 -10.23
CA LYS A 52 -5.84 0.18 -11.51
C LYS A 52 -4.34 0.36 -11.66
N THR A 53 -3.78 1.40 -11.03
CA THR A 53 -2.37 1.74 -11.11
C THR A 53 -1.86 2.15 -9.74
N LEU A 54 -0.67 1.66 -9.37
CA LEU A 54 0.09 2.06 -8.19
C LEU A 54 1.51 2.43 -8.61
N ASP A 55 1.94 3.65 -8.26
CA ASP A 55 3.28 4.18 -8.56
C ASP A 55 3.64 4.10 -10.06
N GLY A 56 2.67 4.44 -10.91
CA GLY A 56 2.83 4.42 -12.36
C GLY A 56 2.84 3.00 -12.98
N LYS A 57 2.73 1.93 -12.19
CA LYS A 57 2.65 0.55 -12.67
C LYS A 57 1.21 0.03 -12.62
N GLU A 58 0.76 -0.57 -13.71
CA GLU A 58 -0.54 -1.25 -13.78
C GLU A 58 -0.59 -2.40 -12.77
N ILE A 59 -1.78 -2.68 -12.23
CA ILE A 59 -2.01 -3.77 -11.28
C ILE A 59 -2.64 -4.93 -12.04
N GLU A 60 -1.91 -6.03 -12.16
CA GLU A 60 -2.42 -7.23 -12.82
C GLU A 60 -3.40 -8.02 -11.95
N LYS A 61 -4.29 -8.78 -12.58
CA LYS A 61 -5.22 -9.67 -11.86
C LYS A 61 -4.50 -10.80 -11.12
N SER A 62 -3.44 -11.36 -11.72
CA SER A 62 -2.54 -12.36 -11.13
C SER A 62 -1.94 -11.86 -9.83
N GLU A 63 -1.37 -10.64 -9.86
CA GLU A 63 -0.77 -9.96 -8.71
C GLU A 63 -1.77 -9.86 -7.55
N ARG A 64 -3.01 -9.44 -7.84
CA ARG A 64 -4.08 -9.35 -6.82
C ARG A 64 -4.43 -10.70 -6.21
N ILE A 65 -4.49 -11.76 -7.02
CA ILE A 65 -4.84 -13.10 -6.54
C ILE A 65 -3.75 -13.61 -5.59
N LEU A 66 -2.49 -13.48 -6.00
CA LEU A 66 -1.33 -13.90 -5.20
C LEU A 66 -1.23 -13.12 -3.90
N ALA A 67 -1.33 -11.79 -3.96
CA ALA A 67 -1.29 -10.93 -2.78
C ALA A 67 -2.41 -11.27 -1.78
N LYS A 68 -3.61 -11.58 -2.28
CA LYS A 68 -4.75 -11.95 -1.43
C LYS A 68 -4.56 -13.28 -0.71
N GLN A 69 -3.83 -14.23 -1.29
CA GLN A 69 -3.58 -15.54 -0.67
C GLN A 69 -2.73 -15.43 0.60
N ASP A 70 -1.77 -14.50 0.63
CA ASP A 70 -0.85 -14.30 1.76
C ASP A 70 -1.14 -13.04 2.59
N TYR A 71 -2.32 -12.44 2.39
CA TYR A 71 -2.62 -11.11 2.90
C TYR A 71 -2.50 -10.99 4.43
N ALA A 72 -2.85 -12.03 5.18
CA ALA A 72 -2.74 -12.02 6.65
C ALA A 72 -1.28 -11.88 7.12
N ASN A 73 -0.34 -12.58 6.47
CA ASN A 73 1.08 -12.50 6.78
C ASN A 73 1.67 -11.16 6.34
N ILE A 74 1.25 -10.66 5.17
CA ILE A 74 1.63 -9.33 4.67
C ILE A 74 1.19 -8.25 5.67
N VAL A 75 -0.07 -8.25 6.12
CA VAL A 75 -0.58 -7.28 7.09
C VAL A 75 0.24 -7.30 8.37
N LYS A 76 0.56 -8.49 8.91
CA LYS A 76 1.41 -8.62 10.10
C LYS A 76 2.80 -8.01 9.88
N SER A 77 3.43 -8.36 8.75
CA SER A 77 4.75 -7.83 8.36
C SER A 77 4.74 -6.31 8.23
N ILE A 78 3.69 -5.72 7.65
CA ILE A 78 3.54 -4.27 7.54
C ILE A 78 3.43 -3.62 8.91
N VAL A 79 2.59 -4.14 9.80
CA VAL A 79 2.43 -3.59 11.16
C VAL A 79 3.75 -3.65 11.95
N ASP A 80 4.49 -4.76 11.85
CA ASP A 80 5.80 -4.91 12.50
C ASP A 80 6.81 -3.86 11.99
N GLN A 81 6.85 -3.63 10.66
CA GLN A 81 7.73 -2.63 10.03
C GLN A 81 7.31 -1.19 10.36
N GLU A 82 6.01 -0.90 10.46
CA GLU A 82 5.49 0.41 10.89
C GLU A 82 5.90 0.76 12.32
N ASN A 83 5.77 -0.20 13.23
CA ASN A 83 6.17 -0.02 14.62
C ASN A 83 7.67 0.22 14.71
N ALA A 84 8.48 -0.57 14.00
CA ALA A 84 9.92 -0.36 13.94
C ALA A 84 10.28 1.01 13.35
N TYR A 85 9.60 1.47 12.29
CA TYR A 85 9.81 2.80 11.74
C TYR A 85 9.49 3.90 12.76
N ARG A 86 8.37 3.76 13.48
CA ARG A 86 7.92 4.72 14.50
C ARG A 86 8.86 4.82 15.70
N GLU A 87 9.57 3.74 16.05
CA GLU A 87 10.58 3.75 17.12
C GLU A 87 11.89 4.44 16.71
N ASN A 88 12.13 4.64 15.41
CA ASN A 88 13.38 5.18 14.87
C ASN A 88 13.28 6.66 14.41
N ILE A 89 12.15 7.33 14.65
CA ILE A 89 11.90 8.75 14.32
C ILE A 89 11.56 9.55 15.58
#